data_AF-A0A838EBK4-F1
#
_entry.id   AF-A0A838EBK4-F1
#
_cell.length_a   1.000
_cell.length_b   1.000
_cell.length_c   1.000
_cell.angle_alpha   90.00
_cell.angle_beta   90.00
_cell.angle_gamma   90.00
#
_symmetry.space_group_name_H-M   'P 1'
#
loop_
_entity.id
_entity.type
_entity.pdbx_description
1 polymer ?
#
loop_
_entity_poly.entity_id
_entity_poly.type
_entity_poly.pdbx_seq_one_letter_code
_entity_poly.pdbx_strand_id
1 'polypeptide(L)'
;MAQDRTQLWLGLIQHLTTTFPRWAVWKNVESAFAGTGDVDSFAPPGDWAAIQETFRRWASDSGLAPMIVCRHIPQGPHFIALQDGSDYIVQLDVKERGTFRGSTLIDAWSLLPLSEIDERGFRRVRPGVEGIIKLCMNGVRRGGRPNHQGLVGKRVGELLRADPEGVELGAQLLGPAAGALRRGASAAAEGSWDRRAMAAVEAWSLLRAAAEPQVAASRLWFLHVRAKRCPIVRLIRESDRRVPADRDRWLREVAVDHDIYPTGG
;
A
#
# COMPACT_ATOMS: atom_id res chain seq x y z
N MET A 1 -24.01 -1.96 -6.63
CA MET A 1 -23.06 -0.83 -6.50
C MET A 1 -22.38 -0.97 -5.15
N ALA A 2 -21.09 -0.61 -5.02
CA ALA A 2 -20.42 -0.68 -3.72
C ALA A 2 -21.00 0.36 -2.76
N GLN A 3 -21.11 0.00 -1.48
CA GLN A 3 -21.58 0.89 -0.42
C GLN A 3 -20.49 1.92 -0.09
N ASP A 4 -20.86 3.18 0.12
CA ASP A 4 -19.96 4.18 0.68
C ASP A 4 -19.56 3.77 2.11
N ARG A 5 -18.25 3.65 2.34
CA ARG A 5 -17.60 3.24 3.60
C ARG A 5 -16.79 4.38 4.22
N THR A 6 -16.99 5.63 3.77
CA THR A 6 -16.24 6.79 4.29
C THR A 6 -16.32 6.89 5.81
N GLN A 7 -17.54 6.91 6.38
CA GLN A 7 -17.73 7.02 7.83
C GLN A 7 -17.20 5.81 8.60
N LEU A 8 -17.33 4.61 8.01
CA LEU A 8 -16.82 3.38 8.59
C LEU A 8 -15.29 3.47 8.79
N TRP A 9 -14.56 3.89 7.75
CA TRP A 9 -13.10 4.00 7.81
C TRP A 9 -12.59 5.20 8.58
N LEU A 10 -13.27 6.35 8.48
CA LEU A 10 -12.74 7.62 8.94
C LEU A 10 -12.41 7.62 10.43
N GLY A 11 -13.30 7.06 11.26
CA GLY A 11 -13.06 6.93 12.71
C GLY A 11 -11.83 6.08 13.03
N LEU A 12 -11.64 4.95 12.33
CA LEU A 12 -10.47 4.09 12.53
C LEU A 12 -9.17 4.82 12.15
N ILE A 13 -9.10 5.43 10.96
CA ILE A 13 -7.85 6.03 10.48
C ILE A 13 -7.46 7.30 11.26
N GLN A 14 -8.44 8.06 11.75
CA GLN A 14 -8.21 9.16 12.69
C GLN A 14 -7.63 8.62 14.00
N HIS A 15 -8.22 7.55 14.54
CA HIS A 15 -7.71 6.93 15.76
C HIS A 15 -6.29 6.35 15.57
N LEU A 16 -6.02 5.69 14.45
CA LEU A 16 -4.67 5.20 14.14
C LEU A 16 -3.66 6.35 14.03
N THR A 17 -4.07 7.49 13.47
CA THR A 17 -3.23 8.69 13.36
C THR A 17 -2.85 9.25 14.72
N THR A 18 -3.79 9.29 15.68
CA THR A 18 -3.54 9.80 17.03
C THR A 18 -2.73 8.83 17.88
N THR A 19 -2.97 7.53 17.73
CA THR A 19 -2.40 6.49 18.59
C THR A 19 -1.00 6.05 18.13
N PHE A 20 -0.75 6.07 16.81
CA PHE A 20 0.50 5.58 16.22
C PHE A 20 1.17 6.71 15.43
N PRO A 21 2.08 7.49 16.03
CA PRO A 21 2.68 8.67 15.39
C PRO A 21 3.41 8.38 14.06
N ARG A 22 3.92 7.15 13.90
CA ARG A 22 4.63 6.68 12.69
C ARG A 22 3.74 5.89 11.74
N TRP A 23 2.42 5.88 11.97
CA TRP A 23 1.46 5.33 11.04
C TRP A 23 0.98 6.41 10.07
N ALA A 24 0.91 6.09 8.77
CA ALA A 24 0.15 6.91 7.83
C ALA A 24 -0.33 6.13 6.61
N VAL A 25 -1.38 6.66 5.99
CA VAL A 25 -1.90 6.17 4.72
C VAL A 25 -0.97 6.60 3.58
N TRP A 26 -0.56 5.68 2.71
CA TRP A 26 0.42 5.99 1.65
C TRP A 26 -0.13 6.02 0.23
N LYS A 27 -1.34 5.48 0.00
CA LYS A 27 -2.03 5.58 -1.30
C LYS A 27 -3.50 5.17 -1.21
N ASN A 28 -4.29 5.63 -2.19
CA ASN A 28 -5.60 5.08 -2.58
C ASN A 28 -6.72 5.04 -1.52
N VAL A 29 -6.68 5.91 -0.50
CA VAL A 29 -7.73 5.95 0.55
C VAL A 29 -9.14 6.10 0.00
N GLU A 30 -9.30 6.89 -1.07
CA GLU A 30 -10.61 7.13 -1.70
C GLU A 30 -11.26 5.85 -2.24
N SER A 31 -10.47 4.86 -2.67
CA SER A 31 -11.03 3.60 -3.14
C SER A 31 -11.59 2.74 -2.01
N ALA A 32 -11.00 2.84 -0.81
CA ALA A 32 -11.53 2.19 0.39
C ALA A 32 -12.83 2.87 0.84
N PHE A 33 -12.87 4.20 0.78
CA PHE A 33 -14.07 4.99 1.07
C PHE A 33 -15.20 4.69 0.08
N ALA A 34 -14.92 4.54 -1.21
CA ALA A 34 -15.90 4.12 -2.20
C ALA A 34 -16.33 2.64 -2.09
N GLY A 35 -15.79 1.88 -1.13
CA GLY A 35 -16.20 0.51 -0.84
C GLY A 35 -15.59 -0.58 -1.72
N THR A 36 -14.65 -0.24 -2.60
CA THR A 36 -14.06 -1.19 -3.57
C THR A 36 -12.59 -1.51 -3.30
N GLY A 37 -11.94 -0.76 -2.41
CA GLY A 37 -10.50 -0.84 -2.16
C GLY A 37 -10.12 -1.11 -0.72
N ASP A 38 -8.84 -0.88 -0.44
CA ASP A 38 -8.16 -1.09 0.82
C ASP A 38 -7.51 0.21 1.33
N VAL A 39 -7.33 0.28 2.64
CA VAL A 39 -6.48 1.31 3.25
C VAL A 39 -5.05 0.79 3.23
N ASP A 40 -4.28 1.29 2.28
CA ASP A 40 -2.84 1.08 2.16
C ASP A 40 -2.11 2.01 3.15
N SER A 41 -1.42 1.46 4.14
CA SER A 41 -0.68 2.23 5.16
C SER A 41 0.74 1.73 5.43
N PHE A 42 1.54 2.57 6.08
CA PHE A 42 2.83 2.20 6.67
C PHE A 42 2.78 2.28 8.19
N ALA A 43 3.51 1.38 8.86
CA ALA A 43 3.89 1.50 10.26
C ALA A 43 5.13 0.65 10.57
N PRO A 44 5.93 1.04 11.57
CA PRO A 44 7.02 0.22 12.08
C PRO A 44 6.53 -1.15 12.58
N PRO A 45 7.33 -2.22 12.43
CA PRO A 45 6.93 -3.56 12.88
C PRO A 45 6.56 -3.66 14.36
N GLY A 46 7.18 -2.84 15.21
CA GLY A 46 6.87 -2.79 16.65
C GLY A 46 5.43 -2.35 16.96
N ASP A 47 4.78 -1.65 16.04
CA ASP A 47 3.42 -1.13 16.23
C ASP A 47 2.35 -2.11 15.70
N TRP A 48 2.73 -3.15 14.94
CA TRP A 48 1.78 -4.02 14.22
C TRP A 48 0.82 -4.80 15.12
N ALA A 49 1.29 -5.32 16.26
CA ALA A 49 0.43 -6.07 17.17
C ALA A 49 -0.64 -5.17 17.81
N ALA A 50 -0.27 -3.94 18.16
CA ALA A 50 -1.21 -2.97 18.71
C ALA A 50 -2.19 -2.45 17.64
N ILE A 51 -1.73 -2.25 16.40
CA ILE A 51 -2.61 -1.90 15.27
C ILE A 51 -3.56 -3.06 14.96
N GLN A 52 -3.10 -4.31 15.01
CA GLN A 52 -3.95 -5.50 14.83
C GLN A 52 -5.07 -5.52 15.87
N GLU A 53 -4.75 -5.31 17.14
CA GLU A 53 -5.73 -5.27 18.22
C GLU A 53 -6.71 -4.10 18.06
N THR A 54 -6.21 -2.93 17.64
CA THR A 54 -7.05 -1.76 17.34
C THR A 54 -8.03 -2.05 16.21
N PHE A 55 -7.55 -2.64 15.12
CA PHE A 55 -8.39 -3.04 13.99
C PHE A 55 -9.41 -4.11 14.41
N ARG A 56 -9.02 -5.08 15.24
CA ARG A 56 -9.90 -6.14 15.74
C ARG A 56 -11.06 -5.57 16.53
N ARG A 57 -10.78 -4.68 17.49
CA ARG A 57 -11.82 -4.02 18.30
C ARG A 57 -12.74 -3.20 17.42
N TRP A 58 -12.18 -2.34 16.58
CA TRP A 58 -12.97 -1.55 15.64
C TRP A 58 -13.86 -2.39 14.72
N ALA A 59 -13.33 -3.51 14.19
CA ALA A 59 -14.09 -4.42 13.34
C ALA A 59 -15.27 -5.02 14.12
N SER A 60 -15.02 -5.51 15.34
CA SER A 60 -16.07 -6.03 16.23
C SER A 60 -17.14 -4.98 16.54
N ASP A 61 -16.73 -3.77 16.94
CA ASP A 61 -17.63 -2.66 17.28
C ASP A 61 -18.46 -2.21 16.08
N SER A 62 -17.93 -2.38 14.87
CA SER A 62 -18.59 -2.07 13.59
C SER A 62 -19.43 -3.23 13.04
N GLY A 63 -19.56 -4.34 13.77
CA GLY A 63 -20.28 -5.54 13.31
C GLY A 63 -19.61 -6.25 12.13
N LEU A 64 -18.29 -6.08 11.96
CA LEU A 64 -17.49 -6.72 10.92
C LEU A 64 -16.84 -7.99 11.48
N ALA A 65 -17.21 -9.14 10.94
CA ALA A 65 -16.65 -10.42 11.34
C ALA A 65 -16.76 -11.53 10.27
N PRO A 66 -15.88 -12.53 10.32
CA PRO A 66 -14.68 -12.59 11.16
C PRO A 66 -13.59 -11.62 10.69
N MET A 67 -12.62 -11.34 11.57
CA MET A 67 -11.35 -10.72 11.19
C MET A 67 -10.32 -11.80 10.84
N ILE A 68 -9.60 -11.62 9.74
CA ILE A 68 -8.56 -12.50 9.23
C ILE A 68 -7.25 -11.71 9.19
N VAL A 69 -6.13 -12.35 9.59
CA VAL A 69 -4.80 -11.76 9.47
C VAL A 69 -3.97 -12.51 8.44
N CYS A 70 -3.58 -11.82 7.37
CA CYS A 70 -2.72 -12.36 6.33
C CYS A 70 -1.29 -11.79 6.42
N ARG A 71 -0.32 -12.68 6.64
CA ARG A 71 1.12 -12.35 6.65
C ARG A 71 1.88 -12.91 5.44
N HIS A 72 1.15 -13.44 4.45
CA HIS A 72 1.74 -14.08 3.26
C HIS A 72 2.33 -13.11 2.25
N ILE A 73 1.79 -11.90 2.17
CA ILE A 73 2.35 -10.84 1.34
C ILE A 73 3.48 -10.19 2.15
N PRO A 74 4.69 -10.04 1.58
CA PRO A 74 5.84 -9.51 2.29
C PRO A 74 5.62 -8.12 2.91
N GLN A 75 6.51 -7.79 3.84
CA GLN A 75 6.72 -6.45 4.40
C GLN A 75 5.59 -5.95 5.30
N GLY A 76 4.65 -6.81 5.70
CA GLY A 76 3.73 -6.51 6.79
C GLY A 76 2.34 -7.14 6.62
N PRO A 77 1.54 -7.12 7.69
CA PRO A 77 0.25 -7.78 7.74
C PRO A 77 -0.82 -7.07 6.90
N HIS A 78 -1.85 -7.83 6.57
CA HIS A 78 -3.10 -7.35 5.98
C HIS A 78 -4.17 -7.81 6.94
N PHE A 79 -4.94 -6.86 7.45
CA PHE A 79 -6.06 -7.11 8.33
C PHE A 79 -7.33 -7.03 7.50
N ILE A 80 -8.09 -8.12 7.47
CA ILE A 80 -9.28 -8.25 6.65
C ILE A 80 -10.45 -8.48 7.59
N ALA A 81 -11.51 -7.71 7.45
CA ALA A 81 -12.79 -7.98 8.09
C ALA A 81 -13.85 -8.22 7.02
N LEU A 82 -14.85 -9.05 7.34
CA LEU A 82 -15.99 -9.29 6.47
C LEU A 82 -17.21 -8.55 7.01
N GLN A 83 -18.04 -8.07 6.11
CA GLN A 83 -19.32 -7.44 6.42
C GLN A 83 -20.43 -8.35 5.91
N ASP A 84 -21.42 -8.66 6.75
CA ASP A 84 -22.55 -9.46 6.30
C ASP A 84 -23.36 -8.73 5.22
N GLY A 85 -23.77 -9.49 4.20
CA GLY A 85 -24.45 -8.95 3.02
C GLY A 85 -23.54 -8.17 2.05
N SER A 86 -22.24 -8.08 2.30
CA SER A 86 -21.28 -7.46 1.39
C SER A 86 -20.47 -8.51 0.63
N ASP A 87 -20.41 -8.37 -0.70
CA ASP A 87 -19.52 -9.16 -1.55
C ASP A 87 -18.05 -8.74 -1.43
N TYR A 88 -17.75 -7.61 -0.79
CA TYR A 88 -16.39 -7.06 -0.73
C TYR A 88 -15.82 -7.13 0.67
N ILE A 89 -14.54 -7.50 0.76
CA ILE A 89 -13.79 -7.43 2.02
C ILE A 89 -13.54 -5.97 2.46
N VAL A 90 -13.27 -5.79 3.75
CA VAL A 90 -12.79 -4.54 4.36
C VAL A 90 -11.35 -4.77 4.78
N GLN A 91 -10.40 -4.06 4.17
CA GLN A 91 -8.98 -4.41 4.25
C GLN A 91 -8.12 -3.21 4.66
N LEU A 92 -7.30 -3.40 5.71
CA LEU A 92 -6.24 -2.49 6.13
C LEU A 92 -4.88 -3.18 5.93
N ASP A 93 -4.05 -2.60 5.08
CA ASP A 93 -2.70 -3.06 4.82
C ASP A 93 -1.72 -2.22 5.61
N VAL A 94 -0.88 -2.88 6.41
CA VAL A 94 0.16 -2.20 7.18
C VAL A 94 1.50 -2.72 6.73
N LYS A 95 2.29 -1.83 6.11
CA LYS A 95 3.60 -2.15 5.57
C LYS A 95 4.70 -1.51 6.42
N GLU A 96 5.84 -2.18 6.50
CA GLU A 96 7.07 -1.57 6.98
C GLU A 96 7.69 -0.73 5.86
N ARG A 97 7.58 -1.18 4.60
CA ARG A 97 8.30 -0.59 3.47
C ARG A 97 7.62 -0.81 2.14
N GLY A 98 7.87 0.10 1.21
CA GLY A 98 7.56 -0.02 -0.22
C GLY A 98 8.85 -0.28 -0.99
N THR A 99 8.78 -1.14 -2.02
CA THR A 99 9.97 -1.53 -2.78
C THR A 99 9.89 -1.18 -4.25
N PHE A 100 11.06 -0.91 -4.83
CA PHE A 100 11.24 -0.73 -6.26
C PHE A 100 12.50 -1.48 -6.70
N ARG A 101 12.36 -2.34 -7.73
CA ARG A 101 13.47 -3.12 -8.30
C ARG A 101 14.29 -3.91 -7.27
N GLY A 102 13.64 -4.38 -6.20
CA GLY A 102 14.26 -5.24 -5.19
C GLY A 102 14.91 -4.51 -4.01
N SER A 103 14.93 -3.18 -4.02
CA SER A 103 15.40 -2.35 -2.88
C SER A 103 14.25 -1.59 -2.23
N THR A 104 14.49 -1.15 -0.99
CA THR A 104 13.60 -0.27 -0.23
C THR A 104 13.55 1.12 -0.89
N LEU A 105 12.37 1.50 -1.38
CA LEU A 105 12.10 2.84 -1.91
C LEU A 105 11.74 3.80 -0.76
N ILE A 106 10.88 3.33 0.14
CA ILE A 106 10.39 4.08 1.31
C ILE A 106 10.14 3.10 2.43
N ASP A 107 10.34 3.53 3.67
CA ASP A 107 9.98 2.79 4.88
C ASP A 107 9.14 3.64 5.85
N ALA A 108 8.57 2.97 6.84
CA ALA A 108 7.72 3.60 7.85
C ALA A 108 8.47 4.63 8.71
N TRP A 109 9.79 4.55 8.80
CA TRP A 109 10.63 5.48 9.57
C TRP A 109 10.84 6.79 8.83
N SER A 110 10.97 6.70 7.51
CA SER A 110 11.12 7.85 6.60
C SER A 110 9.80 8.60 6.39
N LEU A 111 8.68 8.04 6.86
CA LEU A 111 7.35 8.49 6.48
C LEU A 111 6.90 9.79 7.13
N LEU A 112 7.25 9.99 8.41
CA LEU A 112 6.76 11.12 9.20
C LEU A 112 7.07 12.49 8.54
N PRO A 113 8.32 12.78 8.10
CA PRO A 113 8.61 14.04 7.41
C PRO A 113 8.00 14.14 6.00
N LEU A 114 7.51 13.03 5.45
CA LEU A 114 6.92 12.94 4.11
C LEU A 114 5.39 12.93 4.14
N SER A 115 4.81 13.15 5.32
CA SER A 115 3.38 13.06 5.57
C SER A 115 2.81 14.39 6.03
N GLU A 116 1.52 14.56 5.81
CA GLU A 116 0.71 15.68 6.27
C GLU A 116 -0.56 15.16 6.95
N ILE A 117 -1.25 16.05 7.68
CA ILE A 117 -2.59 15.75 8.18
C ILE A 117 -3.58 16.17 7.08
N ASP A 118 -4.33 15.19 6.58
CA ASP A 118 -5.44 15.41 5.65
C ASP A 118 -6.51 16.29 6.31
N GLU A 119 -7.27 17.05 5.52
CA GLU A 119 -8.37 17.89 6.02
C GLU A 119 -9.41 17.12 6.84
N ARG A 120 -9.54 15.81 6.59
CA ARG A 120 -10.41 14.89 7.32
C ARG A 120 -9.77 14.38 8.62
N GLY A 121 -8.58 14.86 9.01
CA GLY A 121 -7.97 14.62 10.31
C GLY A 121 -7.13 13.35 10.46
N PHE A 122 -6.71 12.71 9.37
CA PHE A 122 -5.82 11.55 9.42
C PHE A 122 -4.48 11.82 8.72
N ARG A 123 -3.43 11.10 9.10
CA ARG A 123 -2.11 11.25 8.49
C ARG A 123 -2.06 10.53 7.14
N ARG A 124 -1.66 11.25 6.11
CA ARG A 124 -1.41 10.72 4.77
C ARG A 124 -0.03 11.13 4.28
N VAL A 125 0.54 10.33 3.39
CA VAL A 125 1.69 10.76 2.59
C VAL A 125 1.28 11.94 1.70
N ARG A 126 2.15 12.94 1.62
CA ARG A 126 1.94 14.12 0.77
C ARG A 126 1.70 13.71 -0.69
N PRO A 127 0.80 14.38 -1.43
CA PRO A 127 0.47 14.00 -2.81
C PRO A 127 1.69 13.87 -3.73
N GLY A 128 2.68 14.75 -3.63
CA GLY A 128 3.88 14.72 -4.47
C GLY A 128 4.76 13.50 -4.17
N VAL A 129 4.87 13.13 -2.89
CA VAL A 129 5.57 11.92 -2.45
C VAL A 129 4.83 10.67 -2.92
N GLU A 130 3.49 10.64 -2.80
CA GLU A 130 2.65 9.55 -3.34
C GLU A 130 2.86 9.42 -4.86
N GLY A 131 2.96 10.54 -5.57
CA GLY A 131 3.29 10.61 -7.00
C GLY A 131 4.64 9.97 -7.31
N ILE A 132 5.69 10.28 -6.56
CA ILE A 132 7.03 9.67 -6.68
C ILE A 132 6.98 8.16 -6.48
N ILE A 133 6.30 7.71 -5.42
CA ILE A 133 6.15 6.29 -5.12
C ILE A 133 5.44 5.57 -6.27
N LYS A 134 4.32 6.14 -6.75
CA LYS A 134 3.56 5.56 -7.86
C LYS A 134 4.32 5.60 -9.18
N LEU A 135 5.12 6.64 -9.44
CA LEU A 135 6.01 6.74 -10.59
C LEU A 135 6.99 5.57 -10.61
N CYS A 136 7.72 5.35 -9.53
CA CYS A 136 8.66 4.24 -9.42
C CYS A 136 7.95 2.89 -9.53
N MET A 137 6.91 2.65 -8.73
CA MET A 137 6.27 1.33 -8.64
C MET A 137 5.42 0.95 -9.85
N ASN A 138 4.79 1.93 -10.52
CA ASN A 138 3.79 1.68 -11.56
C ASN A 138 4.13 2.35 -12.90
N GLY A 139 4.92 3.42 -12.89
CA GLY A 139 5.23 4.23 -14.08
C GLY A 139 6.45 3.76 -14.87
N VAL A 140 7.32 2.92 -14.30
CA VAL A 140 8.61 2.56 -14.91
C VAL A 140 8.69 1.07 -15.30
N ARG A 141 8.87 0.81 -16.60
CA ARG A 141 9.26 -0.50 -17.16
C ARG A 141 10.78 -0.63 -17.21
N ARG A 142 11.26 -1.85 -17.52
CA ARG A 142 12.70 -2.14 -17.65
C ARG A 142 13.39 -1.22 -18.66
N GLY A 143 14.62 -0.84 -18.35
CA GLY A 143 15.44 0.09 -19.13
C GLY A 143 14.93 1.53 -19.10
N GLY A 144 14.28 1.92 -17.99
CA GLY A 144 13.70 3.25 -17.80
C GLY A 144 12.55 3.60 -18.75
N ARG A 145 11.90 2.62 -19.40
CA ARG A 145 10.81 2.88 -20.35
C ARG A 145 9.51 3.26 -19.61
N PRO A 146 8.62 4.07 -20.19
CA PRO A 146 7.36 4.42 -19.54
C PRO A 146 6.39 3.24 -19.50
N ASN A 147 5.58 3.17 -18.45
CA ASN A 147 4.36 2.38 -18.39
C ASN A 147 3.15 3.30 -18.45
N HIS A 148 2.72 3.69 -19.65
CA HIS A 148 1.62 4.66 -19.84
C HIS A 148 0.33 4.27 -19.11
N GLN A 149 -0.05 2.98 -19.15
CA GLN A 149 -1.22 2.50 -18.42
C GLN A 149 -1.09 2.70 -16.91
N GLY A 150 0.11 2.49 -16.35
CA GLY A 150 0.37 2.72 -14.92
C GLY A 150 0.40 4.20 -14.56
N LEU A 151 0.99 5.05 -15.41
CA LEU A 151 1.02 6.49 -15.23
C LEU A 151 -0.39 7.09 -15.20
N VAL A 152 -1.23 6.72 -16.17
CA VAL A 152 -2.62 7.18 -16.27
C VAL A 152 -3.47 6.56 -15.18
N GLY A 153 -3.48 5.22 -15.07
CA GLY A 153 -4.33 4.51 -14.13
C GLY A 153 -4.04 4.78 -12.66
N LYS A 154 -2.85 5.32 -12.33
CA LYS A 154 -2.49 5.73 -10.97
C LYS A 154 -2.40 7.25 -10.80
N ARG A 155 -2.82 8.02 -11.82
CA ARG A 155 -2.85 9.49 -11.81
C ARG A 155 -1.51 10.12 -11.41
N VAL A 156 -0.41 9.53 -11.89
CA VAL A 156 0.96 9.90 -11.47
C VAL A 156 1.25 11.37 -11.79
N GLY A 157 1.00 11.81 -13.03
CA GLY A 157 1.28 13.18 -13.43
C GLY A 157 0.43 14.24 -12.70
N GLU A 158 -0.78 13.89 -12.23
CA GLU A 158 -1.62 14.79 -11.45
C GLU A 158 -1.06 14.97 -10.03
N LEU A 159 -0.69 13.86 -9.37
CA LEU A 159 -0.08 13.88 -8.04
C LEU A 159 1.24 14.68 -8.03
N LEU A 160 2.08 14.48 -9.05
CA LEU A 160 3.36 15.20 -9.18
C LEU A 160 3.16 16.71 -9.39
N ARG A 161 2.12 17.12 -10.14
CA ARG A 161 1.81 18.55 -10.36
C ARG A 161 1.17 19.22 -9.15
N ALA A 162 0.38 18.48 -8.38
CA ALA A 162 -0.39 19.03 -7.26
C ALA A 162 0.51 19.47 -6.09
N ASP A 163 1.69 18.87 -5.93
CA ASP A 163 2.57 19.12 -4.79
C ASP A 163 4.06 19.02 -5.18
N PRO A 164 4.60 20.06 -5.84
CA PRO A 164 6.01 20.09 -6.26
C PRO A 164 7.00 19.98 -5.09
N GLU A 165 6.66 20.53 -3.93
CA GLU A 165 7.50 20.43 -2.73
C GLU A 165 7.55 18.97 -2.22
N GLY A 166 6.43 18.26 -2.21
CA GLY A 166 6.41 16.82 -1.92
C GLY A 166 7.18 15.99 -2.95
N VAL A 167 7.24 16.42 -4.22
CA VAL A 167 8.10 15.80 -5.23
C VAL A 167 9.57 15.96 -4.87
N GLU A 168 9.99 17.14 -4.44
CA GLU A 168 11.36 17.40 -4.00
C GLU A 168 11.74 16.55 -2.79
N LEU A 169 10.87 16.49 -1.77
CA LEU A 169 11.05 15.64 -0.59
C LEU A 169 11.10 14.16 -0.96
N GLY A 170 10.14 13.69 -1.76
CA GLY A 170 10.05 12.29 -2.20
C GLY A 170 11.26 11.87 -3.03
N ALA A 171 11.82 12.76 -3.86
CA ALA A 171 12.99 12.44 -4.66
C ALA A 171 14.24 12.15 -3.81
N GLN A 172 14.35 12.77 -2.63
CA GLN A 172 15.49 12.58 -1.72
C GLN A 172 15.58 11.13 -1.19
N LEU A 173 14.48 10.37 -1.21
CA LEU A 173 14.47 8.94 -0.86
C LEU A 173 15.44 8.08 -1.68
N LEU A 174 15.80 8.55 -2.89
CA LEU A 174 16.77 7.84 -3.74
C LEU A 174 18.21 8.32 -3.57
N GLY A 175 18.50 9.23 -2.64
CA GLY A 175 19.84 9.70 -2.32
C GLY A 175 20.59 10.17 -3.58
N PRO A 176 21.69 9.52 -3.98
CA PRO A 176 22.46 9.90 -5.18
C PRO A 176 21.66 9.99 -6.48
N ALA A 177 20.58 9.21 -6.62
CA ALA A 177 19.73 9.25 -7.81
C ALA A 177 18.59 10.28 -7.74
N ALA A 178 18.51 11.10 -6.67
CA ALA A 178 17.46 12.11 -6.50
C ALA A 178 17.37 13.07 -7.69
N GLY A 179 18.51 13.55 -8.21
CA GLY A 179 18.54 14.45 -9.36
C GLY A 179 17.97 13.81 -10.65
N ALA A 180 18.19 12.52 -10.85
CA ALA A 180 17.58 11.80 -11.97
C ALA A 180 16.08 11.62 -11.75
N LEU A 181 15.67 11.22 -10.54
CA LEU A 181 14.26 11.06 -10.21
C LEU A 181 13.47 12.36 -10.38
N ARG A 182 14.02 13.51 -9.99
CA ARG A 182 13.40 14.83 -10.21
C ARG A 182 13.15 15.12 -11.69
N ARG A 183 14.15 14.89 -12.56
CA ARG A 183 13.98 15.09 -14.01
C ARG A 183 12.91 14.16 -14.58
N GLY A 184 12.92 12.90 -14.16
CA GLY A 184 11.89 11.94 -14.56
C GLY A 184 10.49 12.33 -14.08
N ALA A 185 10.38 12.84 -12.86
CA ALA A 185 9.12 13.31 -12.28
C ALA A 185 8.59 14.57 -13.00
N SER A 186 9.43 15.58 -13.26
CA SER A 186 9.05 16.77 -14.03
C SER A 186 8.59 16.39 -15.45
N ALA A 187 9.35 15.54 -16.15
CA ALA A 187 8.95 15.06 -17.46
C ALA A 187 7.58 14.36 -17.43
N ALA A 188 7.37 13.46 -16.46
CA ALA A 188 6.08 12.76 -16.29
C ALA A 188 4.93 13.70 -15.90
N ALA A 189 5.19 14.73 -15.10
CA ALA A 189 4.22 15.75 -14.71
C ALA A 189 3.75 16.58 -15.92
N GLU A 190 4.66 16.83 -16.86
CA GLU A 190 4.42 17.54 -18.13
C GLU A 190 3.84 16.63 -19.24
N GLY A 191 3.61 15.35 -18.95
CA GLY A 191 3.11 14.38 -19.94
C GLY A 191 4.17 13.88 -20.92
N SER A 192 5.44 14.18 -20.69
CA SER A 192 6.59 13.68 -21.44
C SER A 192 7.33 12.56 -20.67
N TRP A 193 8.52 12.15 -21.13
CA TRP A 193 9.29 11.10 -20.47
C TRP A 193 10.80 11.22 -20.67
N ASP A 194 11.56 11.34 -19.57
CA ASP A 194 13.02 11.24 -19.59
C ASP A 194 13.47 9.79 -19.32
N ARG A 195 13.66 9.04 -20.42
CA ARG A 195 14.11 7.65 -20.34
C ARG A 195 15.50 7.51 -19.72
N ARG A 196 16.41 8.45 -19.95
CA ARG A 196 17.79 8.36 -19.44
C ARG A 196 17.80 8.55 -17.92
N ALA A 197 17.05 9.53 -17.43
CA ALA A 197 16.87 9.73 -16.00
C ALA A 197 16.23 8.51 -15.33
N MET A 198 15.15 7.98 -15.89
CA MET A 198 14.47 6.81 -15.30
C MET A 198 15.30 5.52 -15.39
N ALA A 199 16.18 5.39 -16.38
CA ALA A 199 17.15 4.31 -16.44
C ALA A 199 18.22 4.44 -15.33
N ALA A 200 18.67 5.66 -15.03
CA ALA A 200 19.60 5.89 -13.92
C ALA A 200 18.96 5.58 -12.55
N VAL A 201 17.69 5.96 -12.37
CA VAL A 201 16.89 5.60 -11.18
C VAL A 201 16.78 4.08 -11.02
N GLU A 202 16.49 3.36 -12.11
CA GLU A 202 16.43 1.91 -12.11
C GLU A 202 17.79 1.27 -11.79
N ALA A 203 18.87 1.73 -12.43
CA ALA A 203 20.21 1.22 -12.20
C ALA A 203 20.64 1.40 -10.73
N TRP A 204 20.42 2.58 -10.16
CA TRP A 204 20.69 2.85 -8.76
C TRP A 204 19.88 1.93 -7.82
N SER A 205 18.61 1.71 -8.12
CA SER A 205 17.74 0.85 -7.31
C SER A 205 18.18 -0.62 -7.36
N LEU A 206 18.70 -1.09 -8.51
CA LEU A 206 19.29 -2.41 -8.66
C LEU A 206 20.61 -2.54 -7.89
N LEU A 207 21.47 -1.51 -7.92
CA LEU A 207 22.69 -1.47 -7.11
C LEU A 207 22.37 -1.55 -5.62
N ARG A 208 21.38 -0.77 -5.16
CA ARG A 208 20.90 -0.83 -3.77
C ARG A 208 20.33 -2.20 -3.40
N ALA A 209 19.69 -2.90 -4.33
CA ALA A 209 19.13 -4.23 -4.05
C ALA A 209 20.22 -5.26 -3.69
N ALA A 210 21.47 -5.07 -4.17
CA ALA A 210 22.59 -5.90 -3.76
C ALA A 210 22.94 -5.77 -2.28
N ALA A 211 22.63 -4.63 -1.66
CA ALA A 211 22.79 -4.40 -0.22
C ALA A 211 21.58 -4.85 0.62
N GLU A 212 20.48 -5.24 -0.03
CA GLU A 212 19.23 -5.69 0.60
C GLU A 212 18.77 -7.06 0.07
N PRO A 213 19.64 -8.10 0.05
CA PRO A 213 19.33 -9.39 -0.59
C PRO A 213 18.07 -10.06 -0.02
N GLN A 214 17.81 -9.89 1.27
CA GLN A 214 16.62 -10.38 1.95
C GLN A 214 15.31 -9.77 1.41
N VAL A 215 15.35 -8.51 0.98
CA VAL A 215 14.18 -7.82 0.42
C VAL A 215 13.87 -8.37 -0.97
N ALA A 216 14.90 -8.56 -1.80
CA ALA A 216 14.75 -9.16 -3.11
C ALA A 216 14.28 -10.63 -3.01
N ALA A 217 14.90 -11.42 -2.13
CA ALA A 217 14.56 -12.82 -1.91
C ALA A 217 13.11 -12.99 -1.41
N SER A 218 12.68 -12.19 -0.43
CA SER A 218 11.30 -12.28 0.09
C SER A 218 10.25 -11.97 -1.00
N ARG A 219 10.57 -11.05 -1.92
CA ARG A 219 9.69 -10.72 -3.05
C ARG A 219 9.61 -11.85 -4.07
N LEU A 220 10.74 -12.44 -4.44
CA LEU A 220 10.78 -13.58 -5.36
C LEU A 220 10.05 -14.78 -4.78
N TRP A 221 10.33 -15.11 -3.51
CA TRP A 221 9.64 -16.18 -2.79
C TRP A 221 8.12 -15.97 -2.79
N PHE A 222 7.66 -14.77 -2.49
CA PHE A 222 6.24 -14.45 -2.56
C PHE A 222 5.65 -14.71 -3.95
N LEU A 223 6.28 -14.16 -5.00
CA LEU A 223 5.75 -14.27 -6.37
C LEU A 223 5.70 -15.71 -6.87
N HIS A 224 6.70 -16.52 -6.54
CA HIS A 224 6.81 -17.88 -7.06
C HIS A 224 6.11 -18.93 -6.20
N VAL A 225 5.96 -18.69 -4.89
CA VAL A 225 5.45 -19.69 -3.94
C VAL A 225 4.12 -19.27 -3.30
N ARG A 226 4.12 -18.17 -2.55
CA ARG A 226 2.96 -17.82 -1.70
C ARG A 226 1.80 -17.20 -2.48
N ALA A 227 2.09 -16.38 -3.49
CA ALA A 227 1.07 -15.61 -4.20
C ALA A 227 0.06 -16.46 -4.96
N LYS A 228 0.43 -17.69 -5.33
CA LYS A 228 -0.45 -18.65 -6.04
C LYS A 228 -1.27 -19.53 -5.09
N ARG A 229 -0.90 -19.59 -3.81
CA ARG A 229 -1.47 -20.54 -2.84
C ARG A 229 -2.35 -19.88 -1.79
N CYS A 230 -2.05 -18.65 -1.41
CA CYS A 230 -2.79 -17.95 -0.37
C CYS A 230 -4.19 -17.54 -0.88
N PRO A 231 -5.30 -17.98 -0.25
CA PRO A 231 -6.65 -17.62 -0.65
C PRO A 231 -6.91 -16.11 -0.58
N ILE A 232 -6.33 -15.39 0.38
CA ILE A 232 -6.43 -13.93 0.48
C ILE A 232 -5.71 -13.25 -0.69
N VAL A 233 -4.51 -13.71 -1.05
CA VAL A 233 -3.78 -13.11 -2.18
C VAL A 233 -4.51 -13.34 -3.50
N ARG A 234 -5.08 -14.53 -3.70
CA ARG A 234 -5.89 -14.82 -4.88
C ARG A 234 -7.13 -13.94 -4.93
N LEU A 235 -7.84 -13.79 -3.82
CA LEU A 235 -8.98 -12.87 -3.71
C LEU A 235 -8.62 -11.44 -4.14
N ILE A 236 -7.50 -10.90 -3.64
CA ILE A 236 -7.04 -9.54 -3.96
C ILE A 236 -6.63 -9.41 -5.44
N ARG A 237 -5.98 -10.43 -6.01
CA ARG A 237 -5.38 -10.34 -7.36
C ARG A 237 -6.29 -10.80 -8.49
N GLU A 238 -7.14 -11.79 -8.25
CA GLU A 238 -7.91 -12.53 -9.26
C GLU A 238 -9.41 -12.21 -9.18
N SER A 239 -9.90 -11.74 -8.04
CA SER A 239 -11.34 -11.56 -7.79
C SER A 239 -11.71 -10.13 -7.39
N ASP A 240 -10.81 -9.17 -7.58
CA ASP A 240 -11.05 -7.76 -7.25
C ASP A 240 -11.60 -7.57 -5.81
N ARG A 241 -11.02 -8.32 -4.85
CA ARG A 241 -11.41 -8.30 -3.42
C ARG A 241 -12.84 -8.76 -3.15
N ARG A 242 -13.49 -9.44 -4.10
CA ARG A 242 -14.81 -10.04 -3.92
C ARG A 242 -14.74 -11.39 -3.22
N VAL A 243 -15.46 -11.51 -2.10
CA VAL A 243 -15.70 -12.74 -1.36
C VAL A 243 -16.38 -13.76 -2.29
N PRO A 244 -15.91 -15.02 -2.34
CA PRO A 244 -16.57 -16.05 -3.13
C PRO A 244 -17.99 -16.33 -2.65
N ALA A 245 -18.87 -16.76 -3.56
CA ALA A 245 -20.26 -17.09 -3.24
C ALA A 245 -20.39 -18.17 -2.15
N ASP A 246 -19.51 -19.18 -2.17
CA ASP A 246 -19.38 -20.16 -1.07
C ASP A 246 -18.41 -19.62 -0.01
N ARG A 247 -18.91 -18.68 0.80
CA ARG A 247 -18.16 -17.99 1.87
C ARG A 247 -17.61 -18.98 2.91
N ASP A 248 -18.41 -19.96 3.31
CA ASP A 248 -18.04 -20.90 4.38
C ASP A 248 -16.88 -21.81 3.94
N ARG A 249 -16.92 -22.31 2.71
CA ARG A 249 -15.80 -23.07 2.16
C ARG A 249 -14.55 -22.21 2.08
N TRP A 250 -14.66 -20.99 1.57
CA TRP A 250 -13.52 -20.08 1.48
C TRP A 250 -12.92 -19.77 2.86
N LEU A 251 -13.76 -19.56 3.88
CA LEU A 251 -13.31 -19.37 5.26
C LEU A 251 -12.59 -20.60 5.83
N ARG A 252 -13.07 -21.82 5.53
CA ARG A 252 -12.35 -23.06 5.89
C ARG A 252 -10.99 -23.14 5.21
N GLU A 253 -10.88 -22.76 3.95
CA GLU A 253 -9.60 -22.72 3.22
C GLU A 253 -8.65 -21.67 3.80
N VAL A 254 -9.16 -20.50 4.21
CA VAL A 254 -8.40 -19.44 4.88
C VAL A 254 -7.89 -19.91 6.24
N ALA A 255 -8.73 -20.59 7.03
CA ALA A 255 -8.42 -21.05 8.39
C ALA A 255 -7.24 -22.04 8.46
N VAL A 256 -6.82 -22.64 7.34
CA VAL A 256 -5.69 -23.58 7.29
C VAL A 256 -4.35 -22.90 7.63
N ASP A 257 -4.16 -21.63 7.27
CA ASP A 257 -2.87 -20.94 7.35
C ASP A 257 -3.01 -19.44 7.72
N HIS A 258 -4.15 -19.04 8.31
CA HIS A 258 -4.41 -17.66 8.73
C HIS A 258 -5.01 -17.63 10.12
N ASP A 259 -4.64 -16.61 10.90
CA ASP A 259 -5.33 -16.33 12.15
C ASP A 259 -6.73 -15.76 11.83
N ILE A 260 -7.74 -16.34 12.45
CA ILE A 260 -9.13 -15.89 12.34
C ILE A 260 -9.64 -15.54 13.74
N TYR A 261 -10.16 -14.33 13.88
CA TYR A 261 -10.80 -13.83 15.10
C TYR A 261 -12.32 -13.75 14.84
N PRO A 262 -13.12 -14.58 15.52
CA PRO A 262 -14.58 -14.53 15.41
C PRO A 262 -15.14 -13.27 16.10
N THR A 263 -16.41 -12.95 15.82
CA THR A 263 -17.15 -11.91 16.54
C THR A 263 -17.26 -12.27 18.02
N GLY A 264 -16.92 -11.33 18.93
CA GLY A 264 -17.29 -11.41 20.35
C GLY A 264 -16.40 -12.24 21.28
N GLY A 265 -15.08 -12.15 21.16
CA GLY A 265 -14.10 -12.74 22.10
C GLY A 265 -13.03 -11.77 22.57
#